data_AF-A0A0N0TCS7-F1
#
_entry.id   AF-A0A0N0TCS7-F1
#
_cell.length_a   1.000
_cell.length_b   1.000
_cell.length_c   1.000
_cell.angle_alpha   90.00
_cell.angle_beta   90.00
_cell.angle_gamma   90.00
#
_symmetry.space_group_name_H-M   'P 1'
#
loop_
_entity.id
_entity.type
_entity.pdbx_description
1 polymer ?
#
loop_
_entity_poly.entity_id
_entity_poly.type
_entity_poly.pdbx_seq_one_letter_code
_entity_poly.pdbx_strand_id
1 'polypeptide(L)'
;MVGLLLDVEDTAVTRQTAQALARVGTPAAVRLIALAVAEADDNQADWLRTGVHDALVGPDGLPGVAGACGKLARDPEEAVRRGAAHVSMWTDGTRC
;
A
#
# COMPACT_ATOMS: atom_id res chain seq x y z
N MET A 1 -14.63 0.64 3.99
CA MET A 1 -14.91 0.93 2.56
C MET A 1 -13.59 0.85 1.81
N VAL A 2 -13.15 -0.36 1.47
CA VAL A 2 -12.00 -0.62 0.57
C VAL A 2 -12.43 -0.87 -0.88
N GLY A 3 -13.75 -0.93 -1.15
CA GLY A 3 -14.29 -1.28 -2.46
C GLY A 3 -13.95 -0.32 -3.60
N LEU A 4 -13.41 0.88 -3.31
CA LEU A 4 -12.88 1.78 -4.35
C LEU A 4 -11.45 1.42 -4.78
N LEU A 5 -10.75 0.65 -3.94
CA LEU A 5 -9.36 0.24 -4.13
C LEU A 5 -9.26 -1.20 -4.66
N LEU A 6 -10.33 -1.98 -4.51
CA LEU A 6 -10.48 -3.35 -4.98
C LEU A 6 -11.59 -3.39 -6.04
N ASP A 7 -11.49 -2.55 -7.07
CA ASP A 7 -12.39 -2.65 -8.21
C ASP A 7 -11.97 -3.86 -9.05
N VAL A 8 -12.79 -4.92 -8.98
CA VAL A 8 -12.57 -6.19 -9.68
C VAL A 8 -12.66 -6.03 -11.21
N GLU A 9 -13.40 -5.02 -11.70
CA GLU A 9 -13.57 -4.80 -13.13
C GLU A 9 -12.45 -3.94 -13.74
N ASP A 10 -11.67 -3.21 -12.94
CA ASP A 10 -10.59 -2.35 -13.43
C ASP A 10 -9.32 -2.39 -12.56
N THR A 11 -8.43 -3.35 -12.87
CA THR A 11 -7.14 -3.51 -12.20
C THR A 11 -6.17 -2.33 -12.41
N ALA A 12 -6.41 -1.47 -13.41
CA ALA A 12 -5.62 -0.25 -13.60
C ALA A 12 -5.97 0.81 -12.54
N VAL A 13 -7.24 0.87 -12.10
CA VAL A 13 -7.70 1.77 -11.03
C VAL A 13 -7.08 1.36 -9.69
N THR A 14 -6.98 0.06 -9.40
CA THR A 14 -6.29 -0.49 -8.22
C THR A 14 -4.83 -0.02 -8.15
N ARG A 15 -4.10 -0.15 -9.27
CA ARG A 15 -2.70 0.30 -9.39
C ARG A 15 -2.54 1.81 -9.21
N GLN A 16 -3.34 2.62 -9.93
CA GLN A 16 -3.24 4.08 -9.88
C GLN A 16 -3.60 4.65 -8.51
N THR A 17 -4.62 4.07 -7.87
CA THR A 17 -5.04 4.48 -6.53
C THR A 17 -3.97 4.15 -5.49
N ALA A 18 -3.39 2.94 -5.56
CA ALA A 18 -2.26 2.56 -4.70
C ALA A 18 -1.06 3.48 -4.90
N GLN A 19 -0.73 3.84 -6.15
CA GLN A 19 0.34 4.78 -6.46
C GLN A 19 0.08 6.18 -5.86
N ALA A 20 -1.13 6.72 -6.03
CA ALA A 20 -1.48 8.04 -5.51
C ALA A 20 -1.40 8.08 -3.96
N LEU A 21 -1.94 7.07 -3.28
CA LEU A 21 -1.90 6.96 -1.83
C LEU A 21 -0.46 6.78 -1.30
N ALA A 22 0.36 5.99 -2.00
CA ALA A 22 1.76 5.79 -1.65
C ALA A 22 2.57 7.10 -1.77
N ARG A 23 2.29 7.92 -2.81
CA ARG A 23 2.89 9.27 -2.94
C ARG A 23 2.47 10.22 -1.82
N VAL A 24 1.22 10.15 -1.37
CA VAL A 24 0.76 10.93 -0.21
C VAL A 24 1.52 10.52 1.06
N GLY A 25 1.79 9.23 1.24
CA GLY A 25 2.71 8.71 2.27
C GLY A 25 2.29 8.98 3.73
N THR A 26 1.09 9.49 3.96
CA THR A 26 0.58 9.75 5.32
C THR A 26 0.14 8.44 5.99
N PRO A 27 0.12 8.37 7.33
CA PRO A 27 -0.39 7.19 8.05
C PRO A 27 -1.82 6.80 7.63
N ALA A 28 -2.68 7.77 7.35
CA ALA A 28 -4.04 7.52 6.87
C ALA A 28 -4.05 6.89 5.47
N ALA A 29 -3.22 7.40 4.55
CA ALA A 29 -3.11 6.84 3.20
C ALA A 29 -2.54 5.41 3.23
N VAL A 30 -1.48 5.17 4.01
CA VAL A 30 -0.88 3.83 4.15
C VAL A 30 -1.82 2.87 4.87
N ARG A 31 -2.67 3.35 5.78
CA ARG A 31 -3.71 2.53 6.41
C ARG A 31 -4.74 2.02 5.39
N LEU A 32 -5.11 2.84 4.42
CA LEU A 32 -6.01 2.41 3.33
C LEU A 32 -5.36 1.34 2.44
N ILE A 33 -4.08 1.51 2.10
CA ILE A 33 -3.32 0.49 1.36
C ILE A 33 -3.23 -0.80 2.18
N ALA A 34 -2.92 -0.71 3.48
CA ALA A 34 -2.82 -1.87 4.36
C ALA A 34 -4.14 -2.65 4.46
N LEU A 35 -5.27 -1.96 4.58
CA LEU A 35 -6.59 -2.61 4.56
C LEU A 35 -6.86 -3.31 3.24
N ALA A 36 -6.58 -2.65 2.11
CA ALA A 36 -6.75 -3.25 0.80
C ALA A 36 -5.86 -4.50 0.62
N VAL A 37 -4.61 -4.46 1.08
CA VAL A 37 -3.70 -5.62 1.04
C VAL A 37 -4.18 -6.77 1.92
N ALA A 38 -4.82 -6.48 3.05
CA ALA A 38 -5.35 -7.52 3.93
C ALA A 38 -6.58 -8.24 3.34
N GLU A 39 -7.31 -7.59 2.44
CA GLU A 39 -8.53 -8.11 1.80
C GLU A 39 -8.28 -8.61 0.36
N ALA A 40 -7.15 -8.25 -0.26
CA ALA A 40 -6.82 -8.57 -1.64
C ALA A 40 -6.56 -10.06 -1.86
N ASP A 41 -7.00 -10.57 -3.01
CA ASP A 41 -6.48 -11.82 -3.58
C ASP A 41 -5.07 -11.62 -4.18
N ASP A 42 -4.42 -12.71 -4.58
CA ASP A 42 -3.04 -12.68 -5.11
C ASP A 42 -2.90 -11.76 -6.34
N ASN A 43 -3.90 -11.73 -7.22
CA ASN A 43 -3.88 -10.89 -8.42
C ASN A 43 -4.03 -9.41 -8.04
N GLN A 44 -4.95 -9.09 -7.13
CA GLN A 44 -5.12 -7.73 -6.61
C GLN A 44 -3.89 -7.25 -5.83
N ALA A 45 -3.27 -8.11 -5.03
CA ALA A 45 -2.06 -7.81 -4.28
C ALA A 45 -0.87 -7.47 -5.20
N ASP A 46 -0.76 -8.13 -6.36
CA ASP A 46 0.25 -7.81 -7.36
C ASP A 46 0.05 -6.40 -7.94
N TRP A 47 -1.19 -5.99 -8.24
CA TRP A 47 -1.48 -4.62 -8.72
C TRP A 47 -1.24 -3.55 -7.66
N LEU A 48 -1.58 -3.83 -6.40
CA LEU A 48 -1.27 -2.97 -5.26
C LEU A 48 0.25 -2.80 -5.09
N ARG A 49 1.00 -3.91 -5.17
CA ARG A 49 2.47 -3.91 -5.10
C ARG A 49 3.06 -3.07 -6.23
N THR A 50 2.59 -3.25 -7.47
CA THR A 50 3.06 -2.45 -8.61
C THR A 50 2.77 -0.97 -8.42
N GLY A 51 1.56 -0.59 -7.97
CA GLY A 51 1.22 0.80 -7.71
C GLY A 51 2.08 1.45 -6.62
N VAL A 52 2.30 0.73 -5.51
CA VAL A 52 3.23 1.16 -4.46
C VAL A 52 4.64 1.34 -5.05
N HIS A 53 5.15 0.35 -5.79
CA HIS A 53 6.48 0.41 -6.42
C HIS A 53 6.64 1.60 -7.38
N ASP A 54 5.63 1.87 -8.22
CA ASP A 54 5.64 3.02 -9.13
C ASP A 54 5.68 4.37 -8.42
N ALA A 55 5.24 4.43 -7.16
CA ALA A 55 5.41 5.62 -6.33
C ALA A 55 6.85 5.75 -5.81
N LEU A 56 7.54 4.64 -5.54
CA LEU A 56 8.91 4.61 -5.01
C LEU A 56 9.94 5.02 -6.07
N VAL A 57 9.74 4.58 -7.31
CA VAL A 57 10.62 4.90 -8.45
C VAL A 57 10.41 6.35 -8.94
N GLY A 58 9.35 7.01 -8.48
CA GLY A 58 9.06 8.40 -8.81
C GLY A 58 10.03 9.40 -8.15
N PRO A 59 10.10 10.64 -8.67
CA PRO A 59 11.05 11.67 -8.23
C PRO A 59 10.90 12.08 -6.76
N ASP A 60 9.74 11.84 -6.15
CA ASP A 60 9.44 12.24 -4.78
C ASP A 60 9.88 11.21 -3.71
N GLY A 61 10.25 9.99 -4.13
CA GLY A 61 10.78 8.95 -3.25
C GLY A 61 9.89 8.60 -2.05
N LEU A 62 10.49 7.90 -1.08
CA LEU A 62 9.79 7.13 -0.03
C LEU A 62 9.63 7.79 1.37
N PRO A 63 9.65 9.12 1.59
CA PRO A 63 9.82 9.61 2.95
C PRO A 63 8.64 9.27 3.89
N GLY A 64 7.45 8.96 3.36
CA GLY A 64 6.25 8.70 4.16
C GLY A 64 5.95 7.23 4.45
N VAL A 65 6.07 6.33 3.47
CA VAL A 65 5.46 4.98 3.56
C VAL A 65 6.12 4.10 4.62
N ALA A 66 7.45 4.01 4.65
CA ALA A 66 8.15 3.19 5.64
C ALA A 66 7.91 3.69 7.08
N GLY A 67 7.92 5.02 7.28
CA GLY A 67 7.61 5.64 8.56
C GLY A 67 6.15 5.43 9.00
N ALA A 68 5.21 5.45 8.05
CA ALA A 68 3.81 5.15 8.29
C ALA A 68 3.59 3.68 8.63
N CYS A 69 4.21 2.74 7.93
CA CYS A 69 4.15 1.31 8.26
C CYS A 69 4.66 1.03 9.68
N GLY A 70 5.76 1.67 10.10
CA GLY A 70 6.28 1.56 11.46
C GLY A 70 5.28 2.01 12.54
N LYS A 71 4.46 3.04 12.25
CA LYS A 71 3.37 3.48 13.15
C LYS A 71 2.21 2.47 13.16
N LEU A 72 1.84 1.96 11.99
CA LEU A 72 0.71 1.02 11.82
C LEU A 72 1.01 -0.39 12.34
N ALA A 73 2.27 -0.75 12.59
CA ALA A 73 2.63 -2.02 13.24
C ALA A 73 1.99 -2.18 14.64
N ARG A 74 1.54 -1.08 15.26
CA ARG A 74 0.84 -1.05 16.55
C ARG A 74 -0.64 -0.66 16.43
N ASP A 75 -1.20 -0.59 15.23
CA ASP A 75 -2.62 -0.25 15.02
C ASP A 75 -3.50 -1.27 15.77
N PRO A 76 -4.60 -0.85 16.43
CA PRO A 76 -5.48 -1.79 17.13
C PRO A 76 -6.14 -2.82 16.21
N GLU A 77 -6.32 -2.50 14.93
CA GLU A 77 -6.95 -3.38 13.95
C GLU A 77 -5.93 -4.39 13.37
N GLU A 78 -6.21 -5.69 13.50
CA GLU A 78 -5.29 -6.74 13.05
C GLU A 78 -5.06 -6.70 11.54
N ALA A 79 -6.11 -6.47 10.76
CA ALA A 79 -6.03 -6.35 9.30
C ALA A 79 -5.03 -5.25 8.89
N VAL A 80 -5.09 -4.10 9.56
CA VAL A 80 -4.16 -2.98 9.33
C VAL A 80 -2.72 -3.38 9.67
N ARG A 81 -2.49 -4.02 10.82
CA ARG A 81 -1.13 -4.47 11.19
C ARG A 81 -0.56 -5.45 10.17
N ARG A 82 -1.36 -6.43 9.75
CA ARG A 82 -0.96 -7.47 8.79
C ARG A 82 -0.66 -6.85 7.41
N GLY A 83 -1.55 -5.99 6.93
CA GLY A 83 -1.35 -5.27 5.68
C GLY A 83 -0.13 -4.35 5.69
N ALA A 84 0.08 -3.61 6.79
CA ALA A 84 1.24 -2.74 6.94
C ALA A 84 2.56 -3.53 6.96
N ALA A 85 2.58 -4.71 7.59
CA ALA A 85 3.74 -5.61 7.55
C ALA A 85 4.02 -6.07 6.12
N HIS A 86 3.00 -6.44 5.35
CA HIS A 86 3.14 -6.83 3.95
C HIS A 86 3.65 -5.68 3.08
N VAL A 87 3.08 -4.48 3.21
CA VAL A 87 3.53 -3.27 2.50
C VAL A 87 4.99 -2.93 2.84
N SER A 88 5.41 -3.13 4.10
CA SER A 88 6.81 -2.90 4.51
C SER A 88 7.78 -3.80 3.73
N MET A 89 7.44 -5.07 3.52
CA MET A 89 8.28 -6.00 2.76
C MET A 89 8.50 -5.55 1.31
N TRP A 90 7.51 -4.90 0.70
CA TRP A 90 7.65 -4.34 -0.66
C TRP A 90 8.65 -3.19 -0.71
N THR A 91 8.72 -2.38 0.35
CA THR A 91 9.64 -1.22 0.44
C THR A 91 11.05 -1.58 0.90
N ASP A 92 11.23 -2.72 1.57
CA ASP A 92 12.56 -3.19 2.00
C ASP A 92 13.35 -3.82 0.85
N GLY A 93 12.67 -4.42 -0.14
CA GLY A 93 13.29 -5.02 -1.34
C GLY A 93 13.83 -4.01 -2.36
N THR A 94 13.39 -2.74 -2.31
CA THR A 94 13.87 -1.67 -3.22
C THR A 94 15.22 -1.06 -2.82
N ARG A 95 15.91 -1.60 -1.80
CA ARG A 95 17.25 -1.15 -1.37
C ARG A 95 18.42 -1.87 -2.08
N CYS A 96 18.17 -2.65 -3.12
CA CYS A 96 19.20 -3.32 -3.91
C CYS A 96 19.49 -2.58 -5.23
#